data_AF-A0A931J518-F1
#
_entry.id   AF-A0A931J518-F1
#
_cell.length_a   1.000
_cell.length_b   1.000
_cell.length_c   1.000
_cell.angle_alpha   90.00
_cell.angle_beta   90.00
_cell.angle_gamma   90.00
#
_symmetry.space_group_name_H-M   'P 1'
#
loop_
_entity.id
_entity.type
_entity.pdbx_description
1 polymer ?
#
loop_
_entity_poly.entity_id
_entity_poly.type
_entity_poly.pdbx_seq_one_letter_code
_entity_poly.pdbx_strand_id
1 'polypeptide(L)'
;MGLRRPAPSLRARALGYLSLREHSRSELRRKLLNVLRRQQAAAGPSEEAPAPPDEAELDALLDALAREGWLSDSRYIESRLRTRSPRLGARRLAAELAQQGLKPEGETWEQVQASEAERAQALLLRRFGEDPPGDAKERARRVRFLVSRGFAQGLALRLTRPDAASDTLD
;
A
#
# COMPACT_ATOMS: atom_id res chain seq x y z
N MET A 1 -11.87 -42.03 11.43
CA MET A 1 -12.60 -40.76 11.63
C MET A 1 -11.58 -39.64 11.69
N GLY A 2 -11.50 -38.78 10.66
CA GLY A 2 -10.58 -37.65 10.66
C GLY A 2 -11.10 -36.56 11.61
N LEU A 3 -10.39 -36.31 12.71
CA LEU A 3 -10.67 -35.19 13.59
C LEU A 3 -10.58 -33.89 12.77
N ARG A 4 -11.73 -33.26 12.51
CA ARG A 4 -11.75 -31.89 11.96
C ARG A 4 -11.01 -31.01 12.95
N ARG A 5 -9.84 -30.47 12.54
CA ARG A 5 -9.12 -29.50 13.35
C ARG A 5 -10.06 -28.34 13.69
N PRO A 6 -10.13 -27.89 14.95
CA PRO A 6 -10.95 -26.74 15.31
C PRO A 6 -10.51 -25.53 14.49
N ALA A 7 -11.48 -24.69 14.13
CA ALA A 7 -11.17 -23.47 13.40
C ALA A 7 -10.17 -22.62 14.21
N PRO A 8 -9.12 -22.07 13.58
CA PRO A 8 -8.12 -21.30 14.30
C PRO A 8 -8.77 -20.06 14.94
N SER A 9 -8.32 -19.72 16.15
CA SER A 9 -8.73 -18.53 16.90
C SER A 9 -8.41 -17.25 16.12
N LEU A 10 -9.07 -16.14 16.47
CA LEU A 10 -8.77 -14.82 15.87
C LEU A 10 -7.29 -14.45 16.02
N ARG A 11 -6.72 -14.68 17.20
CA ARG A 11 -5.30 -14.45 17.47
C ARG A 11 -4.41 -15.32 16.58
N ALA A 12 -4.69 -16.62 16.45
CA ALA A 12 -3.92 -17.49 15.56
C ALA A 12 -4.00 -17.04 14.09
N ARG A 13 -5.17 -16.57 13.64
CA ARG A 13 -5.35 -16.01 12.29
C ARG A 13 -4.59 -14.70 12.11
N ALA A 14 -4.62 -13.82 13.10
CA ALA A 14 -3.90 -12.55 13.08
C ALA A 14 -2.39 -12.79 12.96
N LEU A 15 -1.84 -13.69 13.79
CA LEU A 15 -0.44 -14.09 13.71
C LEU A 15 -0.10 -14.72 12.36
N GLY A 16 -0.99 -15.55 11.79
CA GLY A 16 -0.80 -16.09 10.44
C GLY A 16 -0.79 -15.03 9.34
N TYR A 17 -1.51 -13.92 9.49
CA TYR A 17 -1.38 -12.78 8.57
C TYR A 17 -0.05 -12.04 8.76
N LEU A 18 0.30 -11.75 10.02
CA LEU A 18 1.50 -10.99 10.37
C LEU A 18 2.79 -11.77 10.08
N SER A 19 2.76 -13.10 10.10
CA SER A 19 3.91 -13.94 9.73
C SER A 19 4.25 -13.88 8.24
N LEU A 20 3.29 -13.49 7.39
CA LEU A 20 3.49 -13.43 5.93
C LEU A 20 4.00 -12.06 5.48
N ARG A 21 3.53 -10.98 6.11
CA ARG A 21 3.93 -9.60 5.83
C ARG A 21 3.42 -8.65 6.89
N GLU A 22 3.98 -7.44 6.90
CA GLU A 22 3.43 -6.32 7.66
C GLU A 22 2.01 -5.98 7.21
N HIS A 23 1.17 -5.65 8.19
CA HIS A 23 -0.20 -5.18 7.99
C HIS A 23 -0.41 -3.89 8.79
N SER A 24 -1.15 -2.93 8.24
CA SER A 24 -1.66 -1.83 9.06
C SER A 24 -2.73 -2.35 10.01
N ARG A 25 -2.95 -1.63 11.11
CA ARG A 25 -4.07 -1.93 12.01
C ARG A 25 -5.41 -2.02 11.26
N SER A 26 -5.69 -1.04 10.39
CA SER A 26 -6.92 -0.99 9.59
C SER A 26 -7.07 -2.19 8.65
N GLU A 27 -5.97 -2.63 8.00
CA GLU A 27 -5.98 -3.74 7.07
C GLU A 27 -6.27 -5.05 7.82
N LEU A 28 -5.60 -5.27 8.94
CA LEU A 28 -5.77 -6.46 9.76
C LEU A 28 -7.17 -6.52 10.38
N ARG A 29 -7.67 -5.40 10.93
CA ARG A 29 -9.04 -5.28 11.47
C ARG A 29 -10.08 -5.68 10.44
N ARG A 30 -10.00 -5.11 9.23
CA ARG A 30 -10.93 -5.41 8.13
C ARG A 30 -10.88 -6.89 7.73
N LYS A 31 -9.69 -7.50 7.69
CA LYS A 31 -9.55 -8.94 7.37
C LYS A 31 -10.22 -9.81 8.44
N LEU A 32 -9.98 -9.53 9.72
CA LEU A 32 -10.55 -10.29 10.82
C LEU A 32 -12.07 -10.12 10.91
N LEU A 33 -12.61 -8.91 10.70
CA LEU A 33 -14.05 -8.69 10.61
C LEU A 33 -14.70 -9.50 9.48
N ASN A 34 -14.05 -9.58 8.32
CA ASN A 34 -14.56 -10.39 7.22
C ASN A 34 -14.56 -11.89 7.55
N VAL A 35 -13.61 -12.38 8.36
CA VAL A 35 -13.65 -13.76 8.86
C VAL A 35 -14.84 -13.96 9.79
N LEU A 36 -15.04 -13.05 10.75
CA LEU A 36 -16.15 -13.13 11.70
C LEU A 36 -17.51 -13.13 11.00
N ARG A 37 -17.71 -12.21 10.05
CA ARG A 37 -18.94 -12.14 9.24
C ARG A 37 -19.21 -13.44 8.46
N ARG A 38 -18.17 -14.04 7.90
CA ARG A 38 -18.30 -15.33 7.18
C ARG A 38 -18.64 -16.48 8.12
N GLN A 39 -18.08 -16.48 9.33
CA GLN A 39 -18.39 -17.50 10.34
C GLN A 39 -19.84 -17.39 10.81
N GLN A 40 -20.34 -16.17 11.01
CA GLN A 40 -21.74 -15.91 11.34
C GLN A 40 -22.68 -16.35 10.22
N ALA A 41 -22.37 -16.00 8.97
CA ALA A 41 -23.18 -16.42 7.81
C ALA A 41 -23.21 -17.96 7.63
N ALA A 42 -22.15 -18.66 8.05
CA ALA A 42 -22.08 -20.11 7.99
C ALA A 42 -22.77 -20.83 9.17
N ALA A 43 -23.14 -20.12 10.24
CA ALA A 43 -23.73 -20.71 11.45
C ALA A 43 -25.19 -21.17 11.28
N GLY A 44 -25.78 -20.99 10.09
CA GLY A 44 -27.17 -21.37 9.79
C GLY A 44 -28.20 -20.39 10.36
N PRO A 45 -29.46 -20.47 9.91
CA PRO A 45 -30.53 -19.64 10.45
C PRO A 45 -30.79 -20.03 11.92
N SER A 46 -30.43 -19.13 12.82
CA SER A 46 -30.83 -19.18 14.23
C SER A 46 -32.15 -18.41 14.38
N GLU A 47 -33.02 -18.78 15.33
CA GLU A 47 -34.28 -18.04 15.59
C GLU A 47 -34.03 -16.58 16.02
N GLU A 48 -32.85 -16.32 16.56
CA GLU A 48 -32.34 -14.99 16.88
C GLU A 48 -31.28 -14.56 15.85
N ALA A 49 -31.34 -13.29 15.42
CA ALA A 49 -30.29 -12.74 14.57
C ALA A 49 -28.92 -12.88 15.29
N PRO A 50 -27.87 -13.43 14.65
CA PRO A 50 -26.58 -13.60 15.29
C PRO A 50 -26.06 -12.23 15.74
N ALA A 51 -25.60 -12.17 16.99
CA ALA A 51 -25.04 -10.95 17.55
C ALA A 51 -23.92 -10.41 16.64
N PRO A 52 -23.84 -9.08 16.45
CA PRO A 52 -22.75 -8.49 15.66
C PRO A 52 -21.40 -8.92 16.25
N PRO A 53 -20.36 -9.06 15.40
CA PRO A 53 -19.04 -9.42 15.90
C PRO A 53 -18.61 -8.42 16.98
N ASP A 54 -18.04 -8.92 18.07
CA ASP A 54 -17.54 -8.06 19.15
C ASP A 54 -16.33 -7.26 18.65
N GLU A 55 -16.63 -6.05 18.16
CA GLU A 55 -15.62 -5.13 17.66
C GLU A 55 -14.68 -4.65 18.77
N ALA A 56 -15.13 -4.63 20.03
CA ALA A 56 -14.31 -4.26 21.18
C ALA A 56 -13.29 -5.36 21.50
N GLU A 57 -13.69 -6.64 21.48
CA GLU A 57 -12.75 -7.75 21.62
C GLU A 57 -11.70 -7.75 20.50
N LEU A 58 -12.12 -7.47 19.26
CA LEU A 58 -11.21 -7.35 18.14
C LEU A 58 -10.21 -6.20 18.32
N ASP A 59 -10.69 -5.02 18.72
CA ASP A 59 -9.82 -3.87 18.93
C ASP A 59 -8.83 -4.11 20.10
N ALA A 60 -9.28 -4.76 21.18
CA ALA A 60 -8.41 -5.18 22.28
C ALA A 60 -7.34 -6.20 21.84
N LEU A 61 -7.69 -7.15 20.96
CA LEU A 61 -6.73 -8.07 20.37
C LEU A 61 -5.67 -7.32 19.54
N LEU A 62 -6.09 -6.35 18.72
CA LEU A 62 -5.17 -5.54 17.91
C LEU A 62 -4.24 -4.69 18.79
N ASP A 63 -4.75 -4.14 19.90
CA ASP A 63 -3.95 -3.41 20.89
C ASP A 63 -2.91 -4.33 21.56
N ALA A 64 -3.30 -5.54 21.93
CA ALA A 64 -2.37 -6.53 22.48
C ALA A 64 -1.26 -6.88 21.47
N LEU A 65 -1.62 -7.13 20.20
CA LEU A 65 -0.64 -7.42 19.15
C LEU A 65 0.31 -6.24 18.90
N ALA A 66 -0.18 -5.00 19.00
CA ALA A 66 0.65 -3.81 18.89
C ALA A 66 1.62 -3.67 20.08
N ARG A 67 1.13 -3.82 21.32
CA ARG A 67 1.98 -3.79 22.52
C ARG A 67 3.04 -4.89 22.54
N GLU A 68 2.71 -6.07 22.04
CA GLU A 68 3.64 -7.19 21.92
C GLU A 68 4.61 -7.03 20.74
N GLY A 69 4.47 -5.98 19.93
CA GLY A 69 5.34 -5.69 18.81
C GLY A 69 5.08 -6.52 17.56
N TRP A 70 4.00 -7.31 17.50
CA TRP A 70 3.59 -8.06 16.31
C TRP A 70 2.99 -7.14 15.24
N LEU A 71 2.26 -6.11 15.63
CA LEU A 71 1.62 -5.14 14.75
C LEU A 71 2.30 -3.78 14.88
N SER A 72 2.74 -3.19 13.77
CA SER A 72 3.40 -1.89 13.78
C SER A 72 3.10 -1.10 12.50
N ASP A 73 2.49 0.07 12.66
CA ASP A 73 2.19 0.95 11.53
C ASP A 73 3.47 1.53 10.92
N SER A 74 4.52 1.78 11.70
CA SER A 74 5.80 2.27 11.18
C SER A 74 6.48 1.23 10.28
N ARG A 75 6.52 -0.04 10.71
CA ARG A 75 7.03 -1.14 9.86
C ARG A 75 6.17 -1.35 8.63
N TYR A 76 4.85 -1.21 8.75
CA TYR A 76 3.95 -1.25 7.61
C TYR A 76 4.25 -0.15 6.59
N ILE A 77 4.40 1.09 7.04
CA ILE A 77 4.72 2.24 6.19
C ILE A 77 6.04 1.99 5.45
N GLU A 78 7.11 1.65 6.17
CA GLU A 78 8.43 1.37 5.60
C GLU A 78 8.37 0.27 4.54
N SER A 79 7.79 -0.88 4.89
CA SER A 79 7.65 -2.02 3.99
C SER A 79 6.82 -1.65 2.74
N ARG A 80 5.74 -0.89 2.92
CA ARG A 80 4.87 -0.48 1.82
C ARG A 80 5.59 0.49 0.88
N LEU A 81 6.30 1.46 1.42
CA LEU A 81 7.07 2.42 0.64
C LEU A 81 8.18 1.74 -0.15
N ARG A 82 8.97 0.86 0.48
CA ARG A 82 10.03 0.09 -0.19
C ARG A 82 9.52 -0.75 -1.34
N THR A 83 8.41 -1.46 -1.14
CA THR A 83 7.86 -2.39 -2.16
C THR A 83 7.16 -1.68 -3.31
N ARG A 84 6.62 -0.47 -3.11
CA ARG A 84 5.77 0.22 -4.09
C ARG A 84 6.44 1.40 -4.79
N SER A 85 7.38 2.09 -4.13
CA SER A 85 8.06 3.26 -4.68
C SER A 85 8.79 3.04 -6.01
N PRO A 86 9.29 1.83 -6.37
CA PRO A 86 9.89 1.62 -7.69
C PRO A 86 8.91 1.80 -8.87
N ARG A 87 7.60 1.82 -8.61
CA ARG A 87 6.55 1.88 -9.65
C ARG A 87 5.60 3.06 -9.49
N LEU A 88 5.53 3.65 -8.31
CA LEU A 88 4.54 4.67 -7.95
C LEU A 88 5.24 5.94 -7.44
N GLY A 89 4.67 7.09 -7.80
CA GLY A 89 5.10 8.38 -7.28
C GLY A 89 4.54 8.66 -5.88
N ALA A 90 5.10 9.67 -5.23
CA ALA A 90 4.83 10.04 -3.85
C ALA A 90 3.34 10.25 -3.59
N ARG A 91 2.61 10.90 -4.51
CA ARG A 91 1.17 11.19 -4.32
C ARG A 91 0.33 9.92 -4.23
N ARG A 92 0.64 8.88 -5.02
CA ARG A 92 -0.11 7.62 -4.99
C ARG A 92 0.23 6.82 -3.74
N LEU A 93 1.49 6.82 -3.32
CA LEU A 93 1.92 6.18 -2.08
C LEU A 93 1.25 6.81 -0.85
N ALA A 94 1.24 8.14 -0.76
CA ALA A 94 0.56 8.88 0.30
C ALA A 94 -0.95 8.56 0.33
N ALA A 95 -1.60 8.50 -0.84
CA ALA A 95 -3.01 8.13 -0.93
C ALA A 95 -3.27 6.67 -0.49
N GLU A 96 -2.40 5.71 -0.84
CA GLU A 96 -2.54 4.32 -0.39
C GLU A 96 -2.42 4.19 1.14
N LEU A 97 -1.49 4.93 1.75
CA LEU A 97 -1.33 4.97 3.21
C LEU A 97 -2.52 5.66 3.88
N ALA A 98 -3.02 6.76 3.31
CA ALA A 98 -4.20 7.46 3.83
C ALA A 98 -5.46 6.57 3.82
N GLN A 99 -5.61 5.68 2.83
CA GLN A 99 -6.68 4.67 2.83
C GLN A 99 -6.57 3.66 3.98
N GLN A 100 -5.39 3.54 4.58
CA GLN A 100 -5.17 2.77 5.81
C GLN A 100 -5.23 3.63 7.08
N GLY A 101 -5.58 4.92 6.97
CA GLY A 101 -5.56 5.87 8.08
C GLY A 101 -4.15 6.31 8.50
N LEU A 102 -3.15 6.05 7.65
CA LEU A 102 -1.74 6.33 7.94
C LEU A 102 -1.23 7.52 7.15
N LYS A 103 -0.26 8.24 7.74
CA LYS A 103 0.49 9.29 7.04
C LYS A 103 1.85 8.75 6.61
N PRO A 104 2.35 9.12 5.44
CA PRO A 104 3.72 8.81 5.07
C PRO A 104 4.68 9.61 5.96
N GLU A 105 5.63 8.93 6.58
CA GLU A 105 6.60 9.52 7.50
C GLU A 105 7.85 8.65 7.63
N GLY A 106 8.86 9.19 8.31
CA GLY A 106 10.14 8.52 8.58
C GLY A 106 11.12 8.58 7.41
N GLU A 107 12.33 8.08 7.66
CA GLU A 107 13.47 8.16 6.73
C GLU A 107 13.17 7.53 5.36
N THR A 108 12.45 6.41 5.33
CA THR A 108 12.08 5.77 4.05
C THR A 108 11.18 6.68 3.20
N TRP A 109 10.31 7.48 3.81
CA TRP A 109 9.50 8.44 3.08
C TRP A 109 10.34 9.59 2.52
N GLU A 110 11.30 10.09 3.30
CA GLU A 110 12.25 11.12 2.84
C GLU A 110 13.08 10.62 1.65
N GLN A 111 13.60 9.39 1.72
CA GLN A 111 14.31 8.75 0.60
C GLN A 111 13.42 8.58 -0.65
N VAL A 112 12.15 8.23 -0.46
CA VAL A 112 11.16 8.15 -1.55
C VAL A 112 10.89 9.52 -2.18
N GLN A 113 10.87 10.60 -1.40
CA GLN A 113 10.70 11.93 -1.96
C GLN A 113 11.97 12.38 -2.70
N ALA A 114 13.14 12.18 -2.10
CA ALA A 114 14.42 12.58 -2.67
C ALA A 114 14.69 11.92 -4.04
N SER A 115 14.43 10.62 -4.18
CA SER A 115 14.67 9.88 -5.43
C SER A 115 13.49 9.91 -6.42
N GLU A 116 12.47 10.75 -6.22
CA GLU A 116 11.25 10.72 -7.05
C GLU A 116 11.51 11.01 -8.53
N ALA A 117 12.41 11.96 -8.84
CA ALA A 117 12.77 12.29 -10.21
C ALA A 117 13.47 11.13 -10.92
N GLU A 118 14.45 10.52 -10.27
CA GLU A 118 15.22 9.37 -10.80
C GLU A 118 14.30 8.18 -11.09
N ARG A 119 13.40 7.84 -10.16
CA ARG A 119 12.43 6.76 -10.36
C ARG A 119 11.46 7.05 -11.50
N ALA A 120 11.01 8.30 -11.65
CA ALA A 120 10.16 8.69 -12.77
C ALA A 120 10.89 8.54 -14.12
N GLN A 121 12.15 8.97 -14.20
CA GLN A 121 12.98 8.84 -15.39
C GLN A 121 13.23 7.36 -15.74
N ALA A 122 13.61 6.53 -14.77
CA ALA A 122 13.80 5.10 -14.97
C ALA A 122 12.53 4.41 -15.53
N LEU A 123 11.34 4.82 -15.06
CA LEU A 123 10.08 4.30 -15.59
C LEU A 123 9.77 4.78 -17.01
N LEU A 124 10.14 6.02 -17.35
CA LEU A 124 10.02 6.52 -18.73
C LEU A 124 10.96 5.76 -19.65
N LEU A 125 12.25 5.66 -19.31
CA LEU A 125 13.25 4.93 -20.09
C LEU A 125 12.81 3.49 -20.35
N ARG A 126 12.38 2.78 -19.30
CA ARG A 126 11.89 1.42 -19.41
C ARG A 126 10.67 1.26 -20.34
N ARG A 127 9.82 2.29 -20.45
CA ARG A 127 8.55 2.20 -21.20
C ARG A 127 8.63 2.78 -22.61
N PHE A 128 9.43 3.83 -22.81
CA PHE A 128 9.46 4.63 -24.02
C PHE A 128 10.85 4.69 -24.68
N GLY A 129 11.88 4.13 -24.05
CA GLY A 129 13.26 4.24 -24.52
C GLY A 129 13.92 5.57 -24.13
N GLU A 130 15.13 5.79 -24.66
CA GLU A 130 15.96 6.98 -24.44
C GLU A 130 15.58 8.15 -25.33
N ASP A 131 14.94 7.89 -26.47
CA ASP A 131 14.58 8.92 -27.43
C ASP A 131 13.65 9.98 -26.83
N PRO A 132 13.84 11.28 -27.13
CA PRO A 132 12.88 12.32 -26.75
C PRO A 132 11.52 12.10 -27.44
N PRO A 133 10.41 12.66 -26.90
CA PRO A 133 9.12 12.54 -27.57
C PRO A 133 9.15 13.22 -28.94
N GLY A 134 8.75 12.50 -30.00
CA GLY A 134 8.81 12.99 -31.38
C GLY A 134 7.73 14.01 -31.73
N ASP A 135 6.63 14.05 -30.97
CA ASP A 135 5.56 15.04 -31.13
C ASP A 135 4.86 15.40 -29.80
N ALA A 136 3.96 16.38 -29.84
CA ALA A 136 3.17 16.81 -28.69
C ALA A 136 2.25 15.69 -28.14
N LYS A 137 1.80 14.77 -29.00
CA LYS A 137 0.89 13.67 -28.64
C LYS A 137 1.63 12.61 -27.82
N GLU A 138 2.84 12.27 -28.20
CA GLU A 138 3.74 11.36 -27.50
C GLU A 138 4.17 11.96 -26.17
N ARG A 139 4.54 13.25 -26.15
CA ARG A 139 4.82 13.96 -24.90
C ARG A 139 3.65 13.85 -23.93
N ALA A 140 2.42 14.13 -24.39
CA ALA A 140 1.23 14.01 -23.56
C ALA A 140 1.01 12.57 -23.06
N ARG A 141 1.36 11.54 -23.85
CA ARG A 141 1.31 10.13 -23.43
C ARG A 141 2.32 9.83 -22.32
N ARG A 142 3.56 10.33 -22.41
CA ARG A 142 4.59 10.18 -21.37
C ARG A 142 4.19 10.90 -20.06
N VAL A 143 3.63 12.11 -20.16
CA VAL A 143 3.09 12.84 -18.98
C VAL A 143 1.97 12.05 -18.31
N ARG A 144 0.95 11.60 -19.06
CA ARG A 144 -0.16 10.80 -18.50
C ARG A 144 0.33 9.50 -17.88
N PHE A 145 1.35 8.86 -18.45
CA PHE A 145 1.94 7.65 -17.90
C PHE A 145 2.52 7.86 -16.49
N LEU A 146 3.21 8.98 -16.25
CA LEU A 146 3.75 9.33 -14.92
C LEU A 146 2.65 9.81 -13.96
N VAL A 147 1.77 10.71 -14.40
CA VAL A 147 0.69 11.24 -13.56
C VAL A 147 -0.25 10.13 -13.09
N SER A 148 -0.60 9.17 -13.96
CA SER A 148 -1.43 8.01 -13.58
C SER A 148 -0.77 7.10 -12.53
N ARG A 149 0.56 7.16 -12.39
CA ARG A 149 1.34 6.45 -11.35
C ARG A 149 1.54 7.28 -10.08
N GLY A 150 1.03 8.51 -10.05
CA GLY A 150 1.09 9.40 -8.89
C GLY A 150 2.36 10.23 -8.78
N PHE A 151 3.14 10.35 -9.84
CA PHE A 151 4.21 11.35 -9.88
C PHE A 151 3.61 12.75 -10.03
N ALA A 152 4.27 13.76 -9.44
CA ALA A 152 3.81 15.14 -9.54
C ALA A 152 3.71 15.61 -11.00
N GLN A 153 2.64 16.33 -11.33
CA GLN A 153 2.42 16.80 -12.71
C GLN A 153 3.54 17.73 -13.18
N GLY A 154 4.04 18.63 -12.32
CA GLY A 154 5.17 19.50 -12.64
C GLY A 154 6.43 18.70 -12.97
N LEU A 155 6.74 17.65 -12.19
CA LEU A 155 7.84 16.73 -12.45
C LEU A 155 7.67 16.02 -13.80
N ALA A 156 6.48 15.48 -14.07
CA ALA A 156 6.19 14.79 -15.32
C ALA A 156 6.30 15.72 -16.54
N LEU A 157 5.82 16.96 -16.43
CA LEU A 157 5.94 17.96 -17.49
C LEU A 157 7.39 18.36 -17.75
N ARG A 158 8.22 18.45 -16.71
CA ARG A 158 9.66 18.77 -16.79
C ARG A 158 10.44 17.64 -17.47
N LEU A 159 10.29 16.40 -17.00
CA LEU A 159 11.02 15.23 -17.52
C LEU A 159 10.67 14.85 -18.97
N THR A 160 9.58 15.39 -19.50
CA THR A 160 9.13 15.11 -20.87
C THR A 160 9.30 16.30 -21.80
N ARG A 161 10.05 17.34 -21.38
CA ARG A 161 10.46 18.42 -22.28
C ARG A 161 11.55 17.90 -23.22
N PRO A 162 11.49 18.25 -24.52
CA PRO A 162 12.51 17.84 -25.49
C PRO A 162 13.91 18.37 -25.14
N ASP A 163 14.01 19.50 -24.42
CA ASP A 163 15.29 20.17 -24.13
C ASP A 163 15.95 19.73 -22.80
N ALA A 164 15.41 18.72 -22.10
CA ALA A 164 15.97 18.29 -20.81
C ALA A 164 17.29 17.50 -20.93
N ALA A 165 17.74 17.19 -22.15
CA ALA A 165 18.96 16.43 -22.41
C ALA A 165 20.26 17.28 -22.40
N SER A 166 20.15 18.61 -22.25
CA SER A 166 21.30 19.54 -22.32
C SER A 166 21.72 20.19 -21.01
N ASP A 167 21.11 19.83 -19.86
CA ASP A 167 21.30 20.56 -18.59
C ASP A 167 22.12 19.79 -17.51
N THR A 168 22.91 18.78 -17.91
CA THR A 168 23.77 17.99 -16.99
C THR A 168 25.28 18.09 -17.31
N LEU A 169 25.73 19.20 -17.86
CA LEU A 169 27.17 19.51 -17.95
C LEU A 169 27.41 20.95 -17.49
N ASP A 170 27.57 21.10 -16.18
CA ASP A 170 28.49 22.06 -15.56
C ASP A 170 28.95 21.51 -14.19
#